data_AF-A0A7S2PJW7-F1
#
_entry.id   AF-A0A7S2PJW7-F1
#
_cell.length_a   1.000
_cell.length_b   1.000
_cell.length_c   1.000
_cell.angle_alpha   90.00
_cell.angle_beta   90.00
_cell.angle_gamma   90.00
#
_symmetry.space_group_name_H-M   'P 1'
#
loop_
_entity.id
_entity.type
_entity.pdbx_description
1 polymer ?
#
loop_
_entity_poly.entity_id
_entity_poly.type
_entity_poly.pdbx_seq_one_letter_code
_entity_poly.pdbx_strand_id
1 'polypeptide(L)'
;RTEMPGCSLCMGNQARVASKSTVISTSTRNFPNRLGQGANVFLGSAELAAICAIEGELPTPEKYLEYMSKVDSDAADTYRYLNFDELPSFVESASKVEISDEMREAAAKMS
;
A
#
# COMPACT_ATOMS: atom_id res chain seq x y z
N ARG A 1 8.65 -1.71 -11.17
CA ARG A 1 9.76 -1.25 -10.30
C ARG A 1 9.31 -1.43 -8.85
N THR A 2 10.19 -1.88 -7.97
CA THR A 2 9.97 -1.88 -6.52
C THR A 2 10.79 -0.76 -5.90
N GLU A 3 10.29 -0.17 -4.82
CA GLU A 3 10.95 0.91 -4.07
C GLU A 3 11.17 0.44 -2.64
N MET A 4 12.16 1.01 -1.95
CA MET A 4 12.31 0.81 -0.51
C MET A 4 11.06 1.34 0.24
N PRO A 5 10.62 0.69 1.34
CA PRO A 5 9.49 1.17 2.13
C PRO A 5 9.65 2.64 2.54
N GLY A 6 8.71 3.47 2.11
CA GLY A 6 8.74 4.92 2.31
C GLY A 6 7.75 5.66 1.40
N CYS A 7 7.73 6.98 1.48
CA CYS A 7 6.77 7.80 0.73
C CYS A 7 6.94 7.74 -0.80
N SER A 8 8.14 7.42 -1.31
CA SER A 8 8.44 7.28 -2.73
C SER A 8 7.85 8.46 -3.57
N LEU A 9 7.08 8.15 -4.61
CA LEU A 9 6.45 9.13 -5.52
C LEU A 9 5.33 9.96 -4.86
N CYS A 10 4.75 9.51 -3.74
CA CYS A 10 3.58 10.15 -3.12
C CYS A 10 3.85 11.62 -2.74
N MET A 11 5.08 11.90 -2.28
CA MET A 11 5.47 13.27 -1.91
C MET A 11 6.04 14.08 -3.08
N GLY A 12 6.63 13.42 -4.08
CA GLY A 12 7.24 14.08 -5.24
C GLY A 12 8.49 14.91 -4.93
N ASN A 13 9.11 14.69 -3.76
CA ASN A 13 10.32 15.39 -3.30
C ASN A 13 11.62 14.61 -3.57
N GLN A 14 11.53 13.36 -4.04
CA GLN A 14 12.67 12.52 -4.39
C GLN A 14 12.49 12.04 -5.84
N ALA A 15 11.90 10.87 -6.02
CA ALA A 15 11.52 10.38 -7.34
C ALA A 15 10.33 11.19 -7.88
N ARG A 16 10.32 11.38 -9.20
CA ARG A 16 9.23 12.02 -9.95
C ARG A 16 8.90 11.21 -11.19
N VAL A 17 7.65 11.31 -11.63
CA VAL A 17 7.21 10.72 -12.91
C VAL A 17 7.71 11.57 -14.08
N ALA A 18 7.63 11.01 -15.29
CA ALA A 18 8.00 11.74 -16.50
C ALA A 18 7.16 13.02 -16.66
N SER A 19 7.77 14.06 -17.21
CA SER A 19 7.06 15.32 -17.48
C SER A 19 5.91 15.10 -18.45
N LYS A 20 4.76 15.76 -18.20
CA LYS A 20 3.55 15.70 -19.04
C LYS A 20 2.94 14.30 -19.20
N SER A 21 3.28 13.35 -18.33
CA SER A 21 2.67 12.01 -18.35
C SER A 21 1.27 12.01 -17.75
N THR A 22 0.48 11.01 -18.13
CA THR A 22 -0.77 10.65 -17.42
C THR A 22 -0.48 9.51 -16.45
N VAL A 23 -0.97 9.61 -15.22
CA VAL A 23 -0.67 8.67 -14.13
C VAL A 23 -1.95 8.33 -13.38
N ILE A 24 -2.15 7.04 -13.09
CA ILE A 24 -3.07 6.57 -12.04
C ILE A 24 -2.26 6.30 -10.78
N SER A 25 -2.72 6.78 -9.63
CA SER A 25 -1.99 6.69 -8.36
C SER A 25 -2.91 6.30 -7.20
N THR A 26 -2.40 5.46 -6.31
CA THR A 26 -3.04 5.11 -5.02
C THR A 26 -2.63 6.07 -3.90
N SER A 27 -1.87 7.12 -4.22
CA SER A 27 -1.51 8.18 -3.28
C SER A 27 -2.74 8.98 -2.82
N THR A 28 -2.55 9.85 -1.83
CA THR A 28 -3.65 10.65 -1.26
C THR A 28 -3.94 11.95 -2.00
N ARG A 29 -3.08 12.42 -2.92
CA ARG A 29 -3.14 13.78 -3.49
C ARG A 29 -2.68 13.81 -4.95
N ASN A 30 -3.38 14.57 -5.79
CA ASN A 30 -3.08 14.76 -7.21
C ASN A 30 -2.92 16.23 -7.64
N PHE A 31 -2.50 17.11 -6.72
CA PHE A 31 -2.31 18.54 -7.04
C PHE A 31 -1.35 18.76 -8.22
N PRO A 32 -1.53 19.85 -9.00
CA PRO A 32 -0.64 20.16 -10.13
C PRO A 32 0.84 20.13 -9.72
N ASN A 33 1.67 19.50 -10.55
CA ASN A 33 3.11 19.31 -10.34
C ASN A 33 3.51 18.48 -9.11
N ARG A 34 2.57 17.80 -8.42
CA ARG A 34 2.88 16.97 -7.25
C ARG A 34 3.79 15.80 -7.60
N LEU A 35 3.34 14.90 -8.48
CA LEU A 35 4.13 13.71 -8.86
C LEU A 35 5.17 14.01 -9.94
N GLY A 36 4.91 14.99 -10.81
CA GLY A 36 5.78 15.32 -11.95
C GLY A 36 5.34 16.60 -12.64
N GLN A 37 6.26 17.25 -13.36
CA GLN A 37 5.99 18.53 -14.01
C GLN A 37 4.94 18.37 -15.12
N GLY A 38 3.83 19.09 -15.00
CA GLY A 38 2.73 19.04 -15.97
C GLY A 38 2.06 17.68 -16.09
N ALA A 39 2.25 16.77 -15.13
CA ALA A 39 1.63 15.46 -15.15
C ALA A 39 0.14 15.56 -14.78
N ASN A 40 -0.69 14.77 -15.47
CA ASN A 40 -2.10 14.60 -15.16
C ASN A 40 -2.26 13.35 -14.29
N VAL A 41 -2.74 13.52 -13.05
CA VAL A 41 -2.78 12.44 -12.07
C VAL A 41 -4.22 12.15 -11.65
N PHE A 42 -4.63 10.89 -11.83
CA PHE A 42 -5.88 10.33 -11.37
C PHE A 42 -5.64 9.54 -10.08
N LEU A 43 -6.58 9.63 -9.13
CA LEU A 43 -6.55 8.84 -7.91
C LEU A 43 -7.49 7.63 -8.06
N GLY A 44 -7.04 6.45 -7.65
CA GLY A 44 -7.81 5.22 -7.73
C GLY A 44 -7.31 4.16 -6.75
N SER A 45 -8.02 3.03 -6.68
CA SER A 45 -7.63 1.90 -5.83
C SER A 45 -6.40 1.16 -6.39
N ALA A 46 -5.82 0.27 -5.58
CA ALA A 46 -4.68 -0.54 -6.00
C ALA A 46 -5.04 -1.51 -7.12
N GLU A 47 -6.23 -2.10 -7.05
CA GLU A 47 -6.79 -3.01 -8.04
C GLU A 47 -6.98 -2.29 -9.38
N LEU A 48 -7.62 -1.11 -9.36
CA LEU A 48 -7.82 -0.31 -10.57
C LEU A 48 -6.47 0.12 -11.17
N ALA A 49 -5.52 0.56 -10.34
CA ALA A 49 -4.19 0.94 -10.80
C ALA A 49 -3.45 -0.24 -11.45
N ALA A 50 -3.58 -1.46 -10.90
CA ALA A 50 -3.00 -2.67 -11.47
C ALA A 50 -3.62 -3.00 -12.84
N ILE A 51 -4.95 -2.92 -12.97
CA ILE A 51 -5.64 -3.15 -14.25
C ILE A 51 -5.22 -2.10 -15.28
N CYS A 52 -5.16 -0.81 -14.90
CA CYS A 52 -4.69 0.25 -15.81
C CYS A 52 -3.24 0.05 -16.26
N ALA A 53 -2.38 -0.52 -15.40
CA ALA A 53 -0.99 -0.82 -15.75
C ALA A 53 -0.89 -1.98 -16.78
N ILE A 54 -1.84 -2.91 -16.78
CA ILE A 54 -1.96 -4.00 -17.76
C ILE A 54 -2.49 -3.46 -19.09
N GLU A 55 -3.57 -2.67 -19.04
CA GLU A 55 -4.28 -2.19 -20.24
C GLU A 55 -3.61 -0.98 -20.90
N GLY A 56 -2.89 -0.17 -20.14
CA GLY A 56 -2.33 1.10 -20.61
C GLY A 56 -3.33 2.26 -20.67
N GLU A 57 -4.57 2.04 -20.25
CA GLU A 57 -5.66 3.04 -20.22
C GLU A 57 -6.62 2.80 -19.05
N LEU A 58 -7.51 3.76 -18.79
CA LEU A 58 -8.59 3.57 -17.82
C LEU A 58 -9.62 2.60 -18.40
N PRO A 59 -9.89 1.45 -17.74
CA PRO A 59 -10.83 0.46 -18.25
C PRO A 59 -12.29 0.95 -18.16
N THR A 60 -13.18 0.33 -18.92
CA THR A 60 -14.62 0.48 -18.69
C THR A 60 -15.04 -0.25 -17.40
N PRO A 61 -16.18 0.11 -16.79
CA PRO A 61 -16.69 -0.60 -15.61
C PRO A 61 -16.85 -2.10 -15.82
N GLU A 62 -17.32 -2.53 -17.01
CA GLU A 62 -17.54 -3.94 -17.32
C GLU A 62 -16.22 -4.70 -17.34
N LYS A 63 -15.20 -4.13 -17.98
CA LYS A 63 -13.86 -4.72 -18.05
C LYS A 63 -13.20 -4.77 -16.67
N TYR A 64 -13.37 -3.73 -15.87
CA TYR A 64 -12.92 -3.72 -14.47
C TYR A 64 -13.54 -4.89 -13.67
N LEU A 65 -14.85 -5.07 -13.77
CA LEU A 65 -15.56 -6.15 -13.06
C LEU A 65 -15.14 -7.54 -13.55
N GLU A 66 -14.84 -7.70 -14.84
CA GLU A 66 -14.30 -8.95 -15.38
C GLU A 66 -12.96 -9.31 -14.72
N TYR A 67 -12.03 -8.35 -14.60
CA TYR A 67 -10.76 -8.57 -13.89
C TYR A 67 -10.99 -8.90 -12.40
N MET A 68 -11.86 -8.15 -11.73
CA MET A 68 -12.13 -8.35 -10.30
C MET A 68 -12.77 -9.70 -9.99
N SER A 69 -13.59 -10.24 -10.88
CA SER A 69 -14.20 -11.57 -10.70
C SER A 69 -13.16 -12.69 -10.51
N LYS A 70 -11.95 -12.51 -11.06
CA LYS A 70 -10.82 -13.43 -10.88
C LYS A 70 -10.15 -13.24 -9.53
N VAL A 71 -9.95 -12.00 -9.10
CA VAL A 71 -9.36 -11.67 -7.79
C VAL A 71 -10.27 -12.11 -6.64
N ASP A 72 -11.58 -11.95 -6.81
CA ASP A 72 -12.59 -12.30 -5.81
C ASP A 72 -12.56 -13.80 -5.46
N SER A 73 -12.13 -14.67 -6.38
CA SER A 73 -12.04 -16.11 -6.13
C SER A 73 -11.04 -16.50 -5.04
N ASP A 74 -9.98 -15.69 -4.85
CA ASP A 74 -8.93 -15.88 -3.86
C ASP A 74 -8.86 -14.71 -2.84
N ALA A 75 -9.96 -13.96 -2.68
CA ALA A 75 -10.01 -12.76 -1.86
C ALA A 75 -9.60 -13.01 -0.39
N ALA A 76 -9.99 -14.16 0.18
CA ALA A 76 -9.70 -14.50 1.56
C ALA A 76 -8.19 -14.67 1.83
N ASP A 77 -7.42 -15.18 0.85
CA ASP A 77 -5.97 -15.27 0.97
C ASP A 77 -5.29 -13.95 0.57
N THR A 78 -5.82 -13.26 -0.44
CA THR A 78 -5.26 -12.00 -0.97
C THR A 78 -5.29 -10.87 0.05
N TYR A 79 -6.39 -10.71 0.80
CA TYR A 79 -6.63 -9.58 1.70
C TYR A 79 -6.28 -9.88 3.17
N ARG A 80 -5.27 -10.73 3.42
CA ARG A 80 -4.77 -10.97 4.78
C ARG A 80 -3.93 -9.81 5.28
N TYR A 81 -4.23 -9.35 6.49
CA TYR A 81 -3.39 -8.37 7.20
C TYR A 81 -2.21 -9.06 7.89
N LEU A 82 -1.19 -8.26 8.19
CA LEU A 82 0.00 -8.74 8.89
C LEU A 82 -0.21 -8.66 10.41
N ASN A 83 -0.56 -9.78 11.03
CA ASN A 83 -0.72 -9.92 12.48
C ASN A 83 0.59 -10.44 13.09
N PHE A 84 1.40 -9.56 13.69
CA PHE A 84 2.74 -9.93 14.18
C PHE A 84 2.73 -10.95 15.34
N ASP A 85 1.63 -11.01 16.08
CA ASP A 85 1.38 -11.98 17.16
C ASP A 85 1.12 -13.41 16.63
N GLU A 86 0.74 -13.56 15.36
CA GLU A 86 0.54 -14.85 14.70
C GLU A 86 1.79 -15.31 13.92
N LEU A 87 2.83 -14.49 13.84
CA LEU A 87 4.05 -14.78 13.08
C LEU A 87 5.16 -15.34 13.98
N PRO A 88 5.60 -16.60 13.78
CA PRO A 88 6.56 -17.25 14.67
C PRO A 88 7.86 -16.48 14.91
N SER A 89 8.42 -15.85 13.86
CA SER A 89 9.66 -15.08 13.96
C SER A 89 9.54 -13.85 14.86
N PHE A 90 8.36 -13.22 14.89
CA PHE A 90 8.08 -12.05 15.71
C PHE A 90 7.78 -12.47 17.15
N VAL A 91 6.99 -13.52 17.34
CA VAL A 91 6.69 -14.10 18.66
C VAL A 91 7.96 -14.57 19.36
N GLU A 92 8.83 -15.30 18.66
CA GLU A 92 10.10 -15.78 19.22
C GLU A 92 11.00 -14.61 19.63
N SER A 93 11.09 -13.58 18.79
CA SER A 93 11.89 -12.37 19.10
C SER A 93 11.31 -11.62 20.30
N ALA A 94 9.99 -11.47 20.37
CA ALA A 94 9.30 -10.83 21.48
C ALA A 94 9.50 -11.58 22.81
N SER A 95 9.51 -12.92 22.79
CA SER A 95 9.70 -13.74 24.00
C SER A 95 11.08 -13.59 24.66
N LYS A 96 12.07 -13.10 23.90
CA LYS A 96 13.46 -12.89 24.36
C LYS A 96 13.67 -11.49 24.94
N VAL A 97 12.65 -10.62 24.92
CA VAL A 97 12.75 -9.26 25.45
C VAL A 97 12.64 -9.30 26.97
N GLU A 98 13.71 -8.89 27.66
CA GLU A 98 13.68 -8.68 29.12
C GLU A 98 12.92 -7.40 29.43
N ILE A 99 11.86 -7.53 30.24
CA ILE A 99 11.04 -6.41 30.69
C ILE A 99 11.51 -5.98 32.08
N SER A 100 11.80 -4.69 32.26
CA SER A 100 12.15 -4.14 33.58
C SER A 100 11.00 -4.30 34.57
N ASP A 101 11.32 -4.38 35.87
CA ASP A 101 10.32 -4.58 36.92
C ASP A 101 9.24 -3.48 36.92
N GLU A 102 9.64 -2.24 36.62
CA GLU A 102 8.74 -1.09 36.46
C GLU A 102 7.72 -1.29 35.33
N MET A 103 8.15 -1.87 34.19
CA MET A 103 7.27 -2.15 33.06
C MET A 103 6.34 -3.36 33.34
N ARG A 104 6.79 -4.34 34.13
CA ARG A 104 5.94 -5.47 34.57
C ARG A 104 4.82 -4.99 35.50
N GLU A 105 5.15 -4.12 36.45
CA GLU A 105 4.15 -3.52 37.35
C GLU A 105 3.15 -2.64 36.61
N ALA A 106 3.59 -1.90 35.59
CA ALA A 106 2.71 -1.10 34.74
C ALA A 106 1.76 -1.96 33.91
N ALA A 107 2.25 -3.04 33.30
CA ALA A 107 1.44 -3.96 32.50
C ALA A 107 0.36 -4.67 33.35
N ALA A 108 0.71 -5.11 34.57
CA ALA A 108 -0.23 -5.77 35.49
C ALA A 108 -1.36 -4.86 35.99
N LYS A 109 -1.20 -3.52 35.92
CA LYS A 109 -2.25 -2.55 36.26
C LYS A 109 -3.19 -2.23 35.09
N MET A 110 -2.83 -2.63 33.87
CA MET A 110 -3.61 -2.38 32.65
C MET A 110 -4.44 -3.60 32.20
N SER A 111 -4.22 -4.78 32.80
CA SER A 111 -5.04 -5.99 32.64
C SER A 111 -6.15 -6.07 33.69
#